data_AF-A0A533RUA2-F1
#
_entry.id   AF-A0A533RUA2-F1
#
_cell.length_a   1.000
_cell.length_b   1.000
_cell.length_c   1.000
_cell.angle_alpha   90.00
_cell.angle_beta   90.00
_cell.angle_gamma   90.00
#
_symmetry.space_group_name_H-M   'P 1'
#
loop_
_entity.id
_entity.type
_entity.pdbx_description
1 polymer ?
#
loop_
_entity_poly.entity_id
_entity_poly.type
_entity_poly.pdbx_seq_one_letter_code
_entity_poly.pdbx_strand_id
1 'polypeptide(L)'
;MKTRPRLAVILGVLVAAFFIVVMPLVTWFAGVWTDYLWYVDLGQPQVFWTRIISQFAVGIGFGLATFVVLYGNLRLARTFAPKATPVGMPEGTPVQVQEIVQRLRAGLGPVLDRATLWGSLFLSFIIATSMSSQWETFRLALAKVPFGYADPQFGVDVGFFVFRLPAFESALSWMNDTLVLVTMLTLLVHVADGAIQPWARLKGFAPHVKAHLSVLLAIIVSSRAYAYWLDMYRLDFSPRGQVTGASYTDVHAQIPAYTILIVVSIVTAVVLLLNIRYKGWRLPAIALGGWIAVSVLLGAVWPGLMQRFIVAPNEARLEAPY
;
A
#
# COMPACT_ATOMS: atom_id res chain seq x y z
N MET A 1 47.66 28.17 28.48
CA MET A 1 46.70 28.31 27.36
C MET A 1 45.68 27.17 27.40
N LYS A 2 44.44 27.48 27.02
CA LYS A 2 43.17 26.77 27.23
C LYS A 2 43.11 25.33 26.67
N THR A 3 42.88 24.33 27.53
CA THR A 3 42.44 22.97 27.15
C THR A 3 41.08 22.58 27.74
N ARG A 4 40.22 23.56 28.08
CA ARG A 4 38.86 23.33 28.61
C ARG A 4 37.70 23.14 27.59
N PRO A 5 37.84 23.21 26.24
CA PRO A 5 36.67 23.10 25.37
C PRO A 5 36.06 21.69 25.33
N ARG A 6 36.84 20.64 25.64
CA ARG A 6 36.35 19.25 25.59
C ARG A 6 35.36 18.92 26.72
N LEU A 7 35.59 19.42 27.94
CA LEU A 7 34.70 19.17 29.09
C LEU A 7 33.35 19.87 28.94
N ALA A 8 33.34 21.11 28.45
CA ALA A 8 32.09 21.85 28.20
C ALA A 8 31.26 21.20 27.08
N VAL A 9 31.92 20.70 26.03
CA VAL A 9 31.25 19.96 24.95
C VAL A 9 30.70 18.63 25.46
N ILE A 10 31.47 17.86 26.24
CA ILE A 10 31.00 16.59 26.83
C ILE A 10 29.80 16.84 27.75
N LEU A 11 29.87 17.85 28.62
CA LEU A 11 28.77 18.19 29.52
C LEU A 11 27.53 18.64 28.72
N GLY A 12 27.70 19.45 27.68
CA GLY A 12 26.61 19.86 26.79
C GLY A 12 25.96 18.68 26.06
N VAL A 13 26.76 17.72 25.58
CA VAL A 13 26.26 16.48 24.95
C VAL A 13 25.51 15.61 25.96
N LEU A 14 26.01 15.47 27.19
CA LEU A 14 25.33 14.70 28.24
C LEU A 14 24.01 15.34 28.65
N VAL A 15 23.97 16.66 28.80
CA VAL A 15 22.74 17.40 29.09
C VAL A 15 21.74 17.26 27.94
N ALA A 16 22.19 17.41 26.69
CA ALA A 16 21.34 17.20 25.52
C ALA A 16 20.82 15.75 25.45
N ALA A 17 21.66 14.75 25.67
CA ALA A 17 21.26 13.35 25.71
C ALA A 17 20.24 13.07 26.82
N PHE A 18 20.40 13.70 27.98
CA PHE A 18 19.44 13.58 29.07
C PHE A 18 18.05 14.10 28.68
N PHE A 19 17.95 15.29 28.10
CA PHE A 19 16.66 15.86 27.72
C PHE A 19 16.05 15.22 26.46
N ILE A 20 16.86 14.80 25.49
CA ILE A 20 16.37 14.26 24.21
C ILE A 20 16.07 12.76 24.29
N VAL A 21 16.79 12.01 25.13
CA VAL A 21 16.67 10.54 25.20
C VAL A 21 16.15 10.09 26.55
N VAL A 22 16.80 10.49 27.64
CA VAL A 22 16.50 9.94 28.97
C VAL A 22 15.13 10.39 29.48
N MET A 23 14.81 11.69 29.43
CA MET A 23 13.50 12.19 29.89
C MET A 23 12.31 11.59 29.13
N PRO A 24 12.30 11.55 27.79
CA PRO A 24 11.23 10.88 27.03
C PRO A 24 11.11 9.38 27.37
N LEU A 25 12.24 8.69 27.57
CA LEU A 25 12.22 7.27 27.92
C LEU A 25 11.63 7.05 29.31
N VAL A 26 11.99 7.87 30.29
CA VAL A 26 11.45 7.79 31.66
C VAL A 26 9.96 8.10 31.69
N THR A 27 9.51 9.15 30.99
CA THR A 27 8.09 9.50 30.90
C THR A 27 7.28 8.43 30.19
N TRP A 28 7.81 7.84 29.11
CA TRP A 28 7.21 6.71 28.43
C TRP A 28 7.10 5.49 29.37
N PHE A 29 8.18 5.12 30.06
CA PHE A 29 8.19 3.99 30.99
C PHE A 29 7.23 4.20 32.16
N ALA A 30 7.20 5.41 32.74
CA ALA A 30 6.26 5.77 33.79
C ALA A 30 4.82 5.57 33.33
N GLY A 31 4.47 6.04 32.12
CA GLY A 31 3.14 5.81 31.54
C GLY A 31 2.80 4.33 31.37
N VAL A 32 3.70 3.54 30.78
CA VAL A 32 3.51 2.09 30.59
C VAL A 32 3.35 1.36 31.93
N TRP A 33 4.15 1.74 32.94
CA TRP A 33 4.10 1.14 34.26
C TRP A 33 2.81 1.51 35.01
N THR A 34 2.39 2.77 34.95
CA THR A 34 1.13 3.24 35.53
C THR A 34 -0.07 2.55 34.88
N ASP A 35 -0.09 2.44 33.55
CA ASP A 35 -1.12 1.68 32.82
C ASP A 35 -1.15 0.22 33.29
N TYR A 36 0.00 -0.43 33.39
CA TYR A 36 0.09 -1.81 33.86
C TYR A 36 -0.49 -1.99 35.27
N LEU A 37 -0.13 -1.10 36.22
CA LEU A 37 -0.67 -1.13 37.58
C LEU A 37 -2.19 -0.95 37.59
N TRP A 38 -2.74 -0.08 36.74
CA TRP A 38 -4.19 0.08 36.60
C TRP A 38 -4.90 -1.22 36.17
N TYR A 39 -4.34 -1.97 35.22
CA TYR A 39 -4.90 -3.27 34.83
C TYR A 39 -4.78 -4.32 35.94
N VAL A 40 -3.72 -4.28 36.74
CA VAL A 40 -3.55 -5.15 37.92
C VAL A 40 -4.62 -4.85 38.97
N ASP A 41 -4.86 -3.57 39.26
CA ASP A 41 -5.86 -3.13 40.24
C ASP A 41 -7.29 -3.55 39.84
N LEU A 42 -7.58 -3.62 38.53
CA LEU A 42 -8.84 -4.12 38.00
C LEU A 42 -8.93 -5.66 37.94
N GLY A 43 -7.88 -6.38 38.34
CA GLY A 43 -7.82 -7.83 38.25
C GLY A 43 -7.72 -8.36 36.81
N GLN A 44 -7.32 -7.53 35.85
CA GLN A 44 -7.25 -7.84 34.41
C GLN A 44 -5.84 -7.64 33.80
N PRO A 45 -4.73 -8.11 34.44
CA PRO A 45 -3.38 -7.89 33.92
C PRO A 45 -3.13 -8.55 32.55
N GLN A 46 -3.89 -9.60 32.22
CA GLN A 46 -3.79 -10.28 30.93
C GLN A 46 -4.25 -9.41 29.76
N VAL A 47 -5.18 -8.47 29.98
CA VAL A 47 -5.68 -7.57 28.93
C VAL A 47 -4.58 -6.61 28.48
N PHE A 48 -3.79 -6.08 29.42
CA PHE A 48 -2.61 -5.27 29.13
C PHE A 48 -1.63 -5.99 28.20
N TRP A 49 -1.23 -7.21 28.56
CA TRP A 49 -0.31 -7.99 27.73
C TRP A 49 -0.92 -8.37 26.38
N THR A 50 -2.22 -8.65 26.33
CA THR A 50 -2.93 -8.94 25.08
C THR A 50 -2.88 -7.74 24.13
N ARG A 51 -3.10 -6.51 24.63
CA ARG A 51 -2.96 -5.26 23.87
C ARG A 51 -1.53 -5.12 23.32
N ILE A 52 -0.52 -5.17 24.19
CA ILE A 52 0.88 -4.98 23.80
C ILE A 52 1.33 -6.03 22.78
N ILE A 53 1.07 -7.31 23.04
CA ILE A 53 1.46 -8.39 22.13
C ILE A 53 0.74 -8.25 20.78
N SER A 54 -0.54 -7.87 20.77
CA SER A 54 -1.28 -7.68 19.51
C SER A 54 -0.73 -6.51 18.70
N GLN A 55 -0.38 -5.39 19.36
CA GLN A 55 0.29 -4.25 18.73
C GLN A 55 1.60 -4.65 18.07
N PHE A 56 2.47 -5.34 18.81
CA PHE A 56 3.73 -5.84 18.26
C PHE A 56 3.53 -6.87 17.16
N ALA A 57 2.58 -7.81 17.31
CA ALA A 57 2.32 -8.84 16.31
C ALA A 57 1.86 -8.24 14.97
N VAL A 58 0.90 -7.30 15.00
CA VAL A 58 0.41 -6.61 13.81
C VAL A 58 1.50 -5.73 13.21
N GLY A 59 2.18 -4.92 14.04
CA GLY A 59 3.25 -4.04 13.58
C GLY A 59 4.41 -4.80 12.94
N ILE A 60 4.93 -5.84 13.60
CA ILE A 60 6.02 -6.67 13.08
C ILE A 60 5.55 -7.45 11.84
N GLY A 61 4.34 -8.01 11.84
CA GLY A 61 3.82 -8.76 10.70
C GLY A 61 3.76 -7.93 9.42
N PHE A 62 3.06 -6.80 9.46
CA PHE A 62 2.94 -5.90 8.30
C PHE A 62 4.25 -5.15 8.00
N GLY A 63 5.02 -4.78 9.01
CA GLY A 63 6.34 -4.18 8.85
C GLY A 63 7.32 -5.10 8.12
N LEU A 64 7.43 -6.36 8.56
CA LEU A 64 8.28 -7.36 7.92
C LEU A 64 7.82 -7.66 6.49
N ALA A 65 6.51 -7.80 6.27
CA ALA A 65 5.96 -8.00 4.93
C ALA A 65 6.30 -6.81 4.01
N THR A 66 6.16 -5.58 4.50
CA THR A 66 6.55 -4.36 3.78
C THR A 66 8.04 -4.37 3.46
N PHE A 67 8.89 -4.69 4.44
CA PHE A 67 10.33 -4.77 4.26
C PHE A 67 10.70 -5.78 3.18
N VAL A 68 10.14 -7.00 3.22
CA VAL A 68 10.41 -8.05 2.24
C VAL A 68 10.00 -7.62 0.84
N VAL A 69 8.78 -7.08 0.68
CA VAL A 69 8.29 -6.63 -0.62
C VAL A 69 9.14 -5.46 -1.14
N LEU A 70 9.39 -4.46 -0.30
CA LEU A 70 10.13 -3.26 -0.69
C LEU A 70 11.60 -3.55 -0.97
N TYR A 71 12.32 -4.10 -0.01
CA TYR A 71 13.74 -4.43 -0.16
C TYR A 71 13.96 -5.45 -1.27
N GLY A 72 13.15 -6.52 -1.32
CA GLY A 72 13.24 -7.55 -2.34
C GLY A 72 13.04 -6.98 -3.75
N ASN A 73 12.01 -6.16 -3.94
CA ASN A 73 11.71 -5.55 -5.22
C ASN A 73 12.74 -4.50 -5.64
N LEU A 74 13.19 -3.62 -4.73
CA LEU A 74 14.23 -2.63 -5.05
C LEU A 74 15.58 -3.30 -5.34
N ARG A 75 15.93 -4.36 -4.61
CA ARG A 75 17.12 -5.15 -4.91
C ARG A 75 17.01 -5.78 -6.30
N LEU A 76 15.86 -6.35 -6.64
CA LEU A 76 15.60 -6.88 -7.97
C LEU A 76 15.73 -5.81 -9.06
N ALA A 77 15.17 -4.61 -8.84
CA ALA A 77 15.33 -3.47 -9.75
C ALA A 77 16.80 -3.16 -10.03
N ARG A 78 17.63 -3.13 -8.98
CA ARG A 78 19.06 -2.85 -9.08
C ARG A 78 19.85 -3.98 -9.73
N THR A 79 19.42 -5.23 -9.59
CA THR A 79 20.03 -6.34 -10.35
C THR A 79 19.78 -6.26 -11.85
N PHE A 80 18.66 -5.66 -12.27
CA PHE A 80 18.32 -5.44 -13.67
C PHE A 80 18.91 -4.16 -14.28
N ALA A 81 19.72 -3.41 -13.54
CA ALA A 81 20.38 -2.20 -14.04
C ALA A 81 21.40 -2.53 -15.17
N PRO A 82 21.43 -1.76 -16.28
CA PRO A 82 22.44 -1.91 -17.33
C PRO A 82 23.85 -1.60 -16.78
N LYS A 83 24.68 -2.63 -16.61
CA LYS A 83 26.01 -2.52 -15.98
C LYS A 83 27.08 -1.84 -16.85
N ALA A 84 26.94 -1.87 -18.18
CA ALA A 84 27.98 -1.43 -19.11
C ALA A 84 27.72 -0.05 -19.75
N THR A 85 26.49 0.21 -20.20
CA THR A 85 26.12 1.44 -20.91
C THR A 85 24.68 1.86 -20.59
N PRO A 86 24.41 3.15 -20.29
CA PRO A 86 23.05 3.67 -20.16
C PRO A 86 22.24 3.45 -21.45
N VAL A 87 20.95 3.12 -21.31
CA VAL A 87 20.07 2.86 -22.46
C VAL A 87 19.75 4.14 -23.20
N GLY A 88 20.37 4.41 -24.35
CA GLY A 88 20.14 5.63 -25.14
C GLY A 88 21.32 6.60 -25.17
N MET A 89 22.50 6.16 -24.75
CA MET A 89 23.74 6.93 -24.99
C MET A 89 23.98 7.06 -26.50
N PRO A 90 24.20 8.28 -27.05
CA PRO A 90 24.41 8.46 -28.48
C PRO A 90 25.55 7.58 -29.00
N GLU A 91 25.34 6.94 -30.15
CA GLU A 91 26.42 6.25 -30.86
C GLU A 91 27.54 7.25 -31.15
N GLY A 92 28.77 6.94 -30.75
CA GLY A 92 29.92 7.84 -30.88
C GLY A 92 30.21 8.72 -29.67
N THR A 93 29.56 8.53 -28.52
CA THR A 93 29.99 9.19 -27.27
C THR A 93 31.47 8.94 -26.96
N PRO A 94 32.26 9.99 -26.66
CA PRO A 94 33.69 9.83 -26.39
C PRO A 94 33.96 8.86 -25.24
N VAL A 95 35.01 8.05 -25.38
CA VAL A 95 35.41 7.05 -24.38
C VAL A 95 35.62 7.68 -23.00
N GLN A 96 36.17 8.90 -22.94
CA GLN A 96 36.36 9.61 -21.66
C GLN A 96 35.04 9.88 -20.93
N VAL A 97 33.98 10.23 -21.65
CA VAL A 97 32.64 10.48 -21.06
C VAL A 97 32.06 9.17 -20.53
N GLN A 98 32.23 8.07 -21.27
CA GLN A 98 31.79 6.75 -20.84
C GLN A 98 32.52 6.32 -19.56
N GLU A 99 33.83 6.51 -19.49
CA GLU A 99 34.63 6.21 -18.29
C GLU A 99 34.22 7.03 -17.08
N ILE A 100 33.97 8.34 -17.24
CA ILE A 100 33.52 9.21 -16.14
C ILE A 100 32.17 8.72 -15.59
N VAL A 101 31.23 8.40 -16.47
CA VAL A 101 29.90 7.89 -16.08
C VAL A 101 30.02 6.54 -15.37
N GLN A 102 30.87 5.63 -15.86
CA GLN A 102 31.10 4.33 -15.24
C GLN A 102 31.75 4.46 -13.86
N ARG A 103 32.76 5.34 -13.69
CA ARG A 103 33.41 5.59 -12.40
C ARG A 103 32.44 6.19 -11.37
N LEU A 104 31.63 7.16 -11.78
CA LEU A 104 30.59 7.74 -10.92
C LEU A 104 29.58 6.68 -10.47
N ARG A 105 29.11 5.82 -11.39
CA ARG A 105 28.20 4.72 -11.03
C ARG A 105 28.85 3.70 -10.10
N ALA A 106 30.11 3.34 -10.33
CA ALA A 106 30.84 2.41 -9.47
C ALA A 106 30.97 2.95 -8.04
N GLY A 107 31.19 4.27 -7.87
CA GLY A 107 31.21 4.91 -6.57
C GLY A 107 29.84 5.04 -5.90
N LEU A 108 28.79 5.32 -6.68
CA LEU A 108 27.42 5.48 -6.16
C LEU A 108 26.73 4.14 -5.85
N GLY A 109 27.13 3.05 -6.52
CA GLY A 109 26.54 1.71 -6.34
C GLY A 109 26.42 1.28 -4.87
N PRO A 110 27.54 1.20 -4.11
CA PRO A 110 27.51 0.81 -2.70
C PRO A 110 26.67 1.74 -1.80
N VAL A 111 26.61 3.04 -2.13
CA VAL A 111 25.79 4.01 -1.42
C VAL A 111 24.31 3.73 -1.66
N LEU A 112 23.92 3.47 -2.92
CA LEU A 112 22.57 3.08 -3.29
C LEU A 112 22.17 1.72 -2.68
N ASP A 113 23.09 0.76 -2.53
CA ASP A 113 22.87 -0.51 -1.82
C ASP A 113 22.51 -0.30 -0.36
N ARG A 114 23.32 0.49 0.33
CA ARG A 114 23.07 0.83 1.74
C ARG A 114 21.79 1.65 1.87
N ALA A 115 21.55 2.61 0.99
CA ALA A 115 20.33 3.42 0.98
C ALA A 115 19.09 2.56 0.73
N THR A 116 19.18 1.56 -0.14
CA THR A 116 18.07 0.62 -0.39
C THR A 116 17.74 -0.18 0.87
N LEU A 117 18.75 -0.73 1.55
CA LEU A 117 18.55 -1.50 2.78
C LEU A 117 18.01 -0.63 3.93
N TRP A 118 18.72 0.46 4.27
CA TRP A 118 18.36 1.32 5.39
C TRP A 118 17.08 2.10 5.12
N GLY A 119 16.86 2.56 3.89
CA GLY A 119 15.61 3.18 3.47
C GLY A 119 14.43 2.21 3.55
N SER A 120 14.60 0.96 3.14
CA SER A 120 13.55 -0.06 3.27
C SER A 120 13.24 -0.38 4.73
N LEU A 121 14.27 -0.53 5.58
CA LEU A 121 14.09 -0.72 7.01
C LEU A 121 13.33 0.45 7.64
N PHE A 122 13.76 1.68 7.36
CA PHE A 122 13.14 2.88 7.90
C PHE A 122 11.67 3.03 7.47
N LEU A 123 11.36 2.88 6.18
CA LEU A 123 9.99 2.94 5.68
C LEU A 123 9.12 1.80 6.22
N SER A 124 9.68 0.58 6.32
CA SER A 124 8.98 -0.55 6.93
C SER A 124 8.66 -0.32 8.40
N PHE A 125 9.53 0.37 9.14
CA PHE A 125 9.31 0.73 10.54
C PHE A 125 8.19 1.77 10.70
N ILE A 126 8.12 2.76 9.81
CA ILE A 126 7.00 3.72 9.78
C ILE A 126 5.67 2.98 9.54
N ILE A 127 5.64 2.08 8.56
CA ILE A 127 4.43 1.30 8.25
C ILE A 127 4.09 0.34 9.39
N ALA A 128 5.09 -0.30 10.02
CA ALA A 128 4.91 -1.14 11.20
C ALA A 128 4.24 -0.37 12.36
N THR A 129 4.68 0.86 12.59
CA THR A 129 4.13 1.73 13.65
C THR A 129 2.68 2.12 13.34
N SER A 130 2.40 2.47 12.08
CA SER A 130 1.04 2.76 11.61
C SER A 130 0.12 1.55 11.79
N MET A 131 0.54 0.36 11.35
CA MET A 131 -0.26 -0.87 11.46
C MET A 131 -0.42 -1.36 12.90
N SER A 132 0.58 -1.16 13.76
CA SER A 132 0.49 -1.45 15.20
C SER A 132 -0.68 -0.70 15.85
N SER A 133 -1.02 0.52 15.38
CA SER A 133 -2.18 1.26 15.91
C SER A 133 -3.52 0.59 15.62
N GLN A 134 -3.60 -0.26 14.58
CA GLN A 134 -4.82 -0.96 14.17
C GLN A 134 -4.94 -2.37 14.78
N TRP A 135 -4.19 -2.64 15.84
CA TRP A 135 -4.16 -3.95 16.50
C TRP A 135 -5.54 -4.47 16.90
N GLU A 136 -6.44 -3.58 17.34
CA GLU A 136 -7.79 -3.93 17.77
C GLU A 136 -8.61 -4.51 16.61
N THR A 137 -8.56 -3.87 15.44
CA THR A 137 -9.23 -4.32 14.22
C THR A 137 -8.83 -5.75 13.85
N PHE A 138 -7.53 -6.06 13.85
CA PHE A 138 -7.03 -7.40 13.54
C PHE A 138 -7.33 -8.40 14.65
N ARG A 139 -7.27 -7.97 15.93
CA ARG A 139 -7.59 -8.84 17.06
C ARG A 139 -9.06 -9.25 17.04
N LEU A 140 -9.96 -8.32 16.77
CA LEU A 140 -11.40 -8.58 16.63
C LEU A 140 -11.69 -9.51 15.45
N ALA A 141 -11.02 -9.33 14.31
CA ALA A 141 -11.17 -10.21 13.15
C ALA A 141 -10.78 -11.67 13.45
N LEU A 142 -9.74 -11.87 14.27
CA LEU A 142 -9.27 -13.18 14.71
C LEU A 142 -10.16 -13.79 15.81
N ALA A 143 -10.63 -12.97 16.74
CA ALA A 143 -11.48 -13.36 17.86
C ALA A 143 -12.98 -13.19 17.57
N LYS A 144 -13.37 -13.24 16.28
CA LYS A 144 -14.75 -12.99 15.85
C LYS A 144 -15.77 -13.89 16.55
N VAL A 145 -16.95 -13.35 16.82
CA VAL A 145 -18.11 -14.07 17.38
C VAL A 145 -19.27 -13.96 16.38
N PRO A 146 -20.01 -15.05 16.10
CA PRO A 146 -21.19 -14.97 15.25
C PRO A 146 -22.29 -14.17 15.95
N PHE A 147 -22.99 -13.33 15.17
CA PHE A 147 -24.17 -12.63 15.66
C PHE A 147 -25.42 -13.53 15.61
N GLY A 148 -25.41 -14.56 14.75
CA GLY A 148 -26.54 -15.49 14.59
C GLY A 148 -27.62 -14.96 13.64
N TYR A 149 -27.34 -13.86 12.95
CA TYR A 149 -28.21 -13.27 11.95
C TYR A 149 -27.40 -12.98 10.69
N ALA A 150 -27.88 -13.48 9.56
CA ALA A 150 -27.26 -13.26 8.25
C ALA A 150 -27.82 -12.00 7.60
N ASP A 151 -26.95 -11.25 6.93
CA ASP A 151 -27.36 -10.10 6.15
C ASP A 151 -28.28 -10.55 4.98
N PRO A 152 -29.34 -9.79 4.64
CA PRO A 152 -30.28 -10.19 3.60
C PRO A 152 -29.71 -10.20 2.17
N GLN A 153 -28.61 -9.49 1.91
CA GLN A 153 -28.11 -9.20 0.56
C GLN A 153 -27.08 -10.23 0.08
N PHE A 154 -26.13 -10.58 0.93
CA PHE A 154 -25.00 -11.49 0.70
C PHE A 154 -25.10 -12.78 1.50
N GLY A 155 -26.00 -12.87 2.48
CA GLY A 155 -26.24 -14.08 3.28
C GLY A 155 -25.10 -14.43 4.23
N VAL A 156 -24.29 -13.45 4.62
CA VAL A 156 -23.15 -13.59 5.53
C VAL A 156 -23.56 -13.11 6.92
N ASP A 157 -23.08 -13.76 7.98
CA ASP A 157 -23.33 -13.32 9.36
C ASP A 157 -22.88 -11.87 9.57
N VAL A 158 -23.69 -11.07 10.26
CA VAL A 158 -23.40 -9.64 10.56
C VAL A 158 -22.03 -9.45 11.22
N GLY A 159 -21.54 -10.44 11.99
CA GLY A 159 -20.21 -10.43 12.58
C GLY A 159 -19.07 -10.35 11.55
N PHE A 160 -19.30 -10.72 10.28
CA PHE A 160 -18.35 -10.47 9.20
C PHE A 160 -18.12 -8.96 8.99
N PHE A 161 -19.19 -8.18 8.90
CA PHE A 161 -19.12 -6.75 8.62
C PHE A 161 -18.54 -5.96 9.80
N VAL A 162 -18.80 -6.41 11.02
CA VAL A 162 -18.28 -5.75 12.24
C VAL A 162 -16.82 -6.11 12.50
N PHE A 163 -16.44 -7.38 12.38
CA PHE A 163 -15.12 -7.85 12.82
C PHE A 163 -14.11 -8.08 11.69
N ARG A 164 -14.54 -8.59 10.54
CA ARG A 164 -13.61 -9.03 9.47
C ARG A 164 -13.44 -8.03 8.36
N LEU A 165 -14.55 -7.44 7.89
CA LEU A 165 -14.52 -6.48 6.79
C LEU A 165 -13.55 -5.33 7.08
N PRO A 166 -13.53 -4.68 8.26
CA PRO A 166 -12.58 -3.62 8.56
C PRO A 166 -11.12 -4.09 8.52
N ALA A 167 -10.82 -5.32 8.96
CA ALA A 167 -9.47 -5.87 8.90
C ALA A 167 -9.03 -6.18 7.47
N PHE A 168 -9.94 -6.64 6.61
CA PHE A 168 -9.67 -6.84 5.18
C PHE A 168 -9.48 -5.52 4.45
N GLU A 169 -10.26 -4.49 4.77
CA GLU A 169 -10.08 -3.13 4.24
C GLU A 169 -8.74 -2.54 4.67
N SER A 170 -8.38 -2.64 5.96
CA SER A 170 -7.09 -2.22 6.50
C SER A 170 -5.92 -2.92 5.81
N ALA A 171 -5.98 -4.25 5.66
CA ALA A 171 -4.94 -5.02 4.99
C ALA A 171 -4.84 -4.67 3.49
N LEU A 172 -5.97 -4.45 2.82
CA LEU A 172 -6.00 -4.02 1.42
C LEU A 172 -5.44 -2.60 1.24
N SER A 173 -5.76 -1.66 2.15
CA SER A 173 -5.18 -0.31 2.14
C SER A 173 -3.66 -0.39 2.29
N TRP A 174 -3.17 -1.11 3.29
CA TRP A 174 -1.75 -1.33 3.49
C TRP A 174 -1.07 -1.93 2.25
N MET A 175 -1.68 -2.94 1.63
CA MET A 175 -1.14 -3.57 0.43
C MET A 175 -1.07 -2.58 -0.74
N ASN A 176 -2.14 -1.81 -0.99
CA ASN A 176 -2.16 -0.82 -2.05
C ASN A 176 -1.13 0.29 -1.83
N ASP A 177 -1.05 0.84 -0.62
CA ASP A 177 -0.09 1.89 -0.25
C ASP A 177 1.36 1.38 -0.42
N THR A 178 1.62 0.15 0.03
CA THR A 178 2.92 -0.51 -0.13
C THR A 178 3.25 -0.71 -1.61
N LEU A 179 2.32 -1.22 -2.44
CA LEU A 179 2.55 -1.43 -3.86
C LEU A 179 2.79 -0.13 -4.63
N VAL A 180 2.06 0.94 -4.30
CA VAL A 180 2.28 2.28 -4.87
C VAL A 180 3.66 2.81 -4.47
N LEU A 181 4.01 2.75 -3.20
CA LEU A 181 5.32 3.16 -2.68
C LEU A 181 6.46 2.38 -3.37
N VAL A 182 6.33 1.06 -3.44
CA VAL A 182 7.30 0.17 -4.10
C VAL A 182 7.44 0.54 -5.58
N THR A 183 6.34 0.79 -6.27
CA THR A 183 6.35 1.17 -7.70
C THR A 183 7.03 2.53 -7.89
N MET A 184 6.70 3.53 -7.06
CA MET A 184 7.34 4.85 -7.10
C MET A 184 8.85 4.77 -6.85
N LEU A 185 9.28 4.05 -5.82
CA LEU A 185 10.70 3.87 -5.51
C LEU A 185 11.43 3.06 -6.59
N THR A 186 10.75 2.08 -7.20
CA THR A 186 11.29 1.32 -8.34
C THR A 186 11.55 2.21 -9.55
N LEU A 187 10.63 3.13 -9.85
CA LEU A 187 10.84 4.12 -10.92
C LEU A 187 12.05 5.01 -10.61
N LEU A 188 12.17 5.51 -9.38
CA LEU A 188 13.32 6.32 -8.95
C LEU A 188 14.63 5.55 -9.07
N VAL A 189 14.66 4.29 -8.65
CA VAL A 189 15.84 3.42 -8.78
C VAL A 189 16.20 3.20 -10.25
N HIS A 190 15.24 2.88 -11.11
CA HIS A 190 15.50 2.69 -12.55
C HIS A 190 15.98 3.97 -13.25
N VAL A 191 15.53 5.14 -12.79
CA VAL A 191 16.05 6.44 -13.26
C VAL A 191 17.49 6.65 -12.77
N ALA A 192 17.76 6.40 -11.48
CA ALA A 192 19.10 6.54 -10.89
C ALA A 192 20.12 5.60 -11.53
N ASP A 193 19.71 4.37 -11.83
CA ASP A 193 20.53 3.36 -12.52
C ASP A 193 20.59 3.59 -14.05
N GLY A 194 19.87 4.59 -14.57
CA GLY A 194 19.79 4.97 -15.98
C GLY A 194 19.22 3.88 -16.90
N ALA A 195 18.37 3.02 -16.34
CA ALA A 195 17.53 2.08 -17.08
C ALA A 195 16.27 2.76 -17.66
N ILE A 196 15.90 3.92 -17.09
CA ILE A 196 14.91 4.87 -17.60
C ILE A 196 15.59 6.19 -17.93
N GLN A 197 15.37 6.69 -19.14
CA GLN A 197 15.77 8.03 -19.58
C GLN A 197 14.54 8.94 -19.75
N PRO A 198 14.26 9.84 -18.79
CA PRO A 198 13.07 10.70 -18.84
C PRO A 198 12.99 11.55 -20.11
N TRP A 199 14.15 12.01 -20.63
CA TRP A 199 14.24 12.83 -21.84
C TRP A 199 13.89 12.07 -23.13
N ALA A 200 14.01 10.74 -23.16
CA ALA A 200 13.73 9.90 -24.33
C ALA A 200 12.27 9.38 -24.39
N ARG A 201 11.38 9.90 -23.53
CA ARG A 201 9.96 9.50 -23.43
C ARG A 201 9.80 7.97 -23.39
N LEU A 202 8.82 7.40 -24.12
CA LEU A 202 8.52 5.97 -24.15
C LEU A 202 9.63 5.09 -24.77
N LYS A 203 10.59 5.69 -25.50
CA LYS A 203 11.75 4.98 -26.06
C LYS A 203 12.90 4.86 -25.04
N GLY A 204 12.87 5.65 -23.97
CA GLY A 204 13.90 5.66 -22.92
C GLY A 204 13.85 4.52 -21.92
N PHE A 205 13.06 3.46 -22.15
CA PHE A 205 12.88 2.35 -21.21
C PHE A 205 13.53 1.07 -21.74
N ALA A 206 14.43 0.50 -20.97
CA ALA A 206 15.00 -0.81 -21.28
C ALA A 206 13.92 -1.92 -21.28
N PRO A 207 14.01 -2.96 -22.12
CA PRO A 207 12.97 -3.99 -22.21
C PRO A 207 12.66 -4.70 -20.88
N HIS A 208 13.68 -4.97 -20.05
CA HIS A 208 13.51 -5.59 -18.74
C HIS A 208 12.79 -4.68 -17.73
N VAL A 209 12.98 -3.35 -17.82
CA VAL A 209 12.23 -2.38 -17.01
C VAL A 209 10.75 -2.43 -17.35
N LYS A 210 10.41 -2.49 -18.64
CA LYS A 210 9.01 -2.60 -19.08
C LYS A 210 8.35 -3.87 -18.55
N ALA A 211 9.06 -5.00 -18.59
CA ALA A 211 8.57 -6.25 -18.02
C ALA A 211 8.36 -6.16 -16.50
N HIS A 212 9.35 -5.64 -15.77
CA HIS A 212 9.27 -5.46 -14.32
C HIS A 212 8.11 -4.55 -13.92
N LEU A 213 7.96 -3.39 -14.58
CA LEU A 213 6.84 -2.48 -14.34
C LEU A 213 5.49 -3.11 -14.72
N SER A 214 5.44 -3.93 -15.79
CA SER A 214 4.21 -4.64 -16.16
C SER A 214 3.78 -5.64 -15.07
N VAL A 215 4.73 -6.33 -14.42
CA VAL A 215 4.44 -7.22 -13.29
C VAL A 215 3.91 -6.43 -12.09
N LEU A 216 4.55 -5.32 -11.73
CA LEU A 216 4.09 -4.46 -10.62
C LEU A 216 2.68 -3.92 -10.88
N LEU A 217 2.41 -3.45 -12.10
CA LEU A 217 1.09 -2.99 -12.51
C LEU A 217 0.07 -4.12 -12.52
N ALA A 218 0.45 -5.33 -12.93
CA ALA A 218 -0.45 -6.49 -12.88
C ALA A 218 -0.86 -6.83 -11.44
N ILE A 219 0.08 -6.77 -10.50
CA ILE A 219 -0.20 -6.99 -9.06
C ILE A 219 -1.15 -5.91 -8.53
N ILE A 220 -0.91 -4.63 -8.86
CA ILE A 220 -1.79 -3.52 -8.46
C ILE A 220 -3.20 -3.68 -9.05
N VAL A 221 -3.32 -4.00 -10.34
CA VAL A 221 -4.65 -4.20 -10.94
C VAL A 221 -5.35 -5.44 -10.36
N SER A 222 -4.59 -6.47 -10.01
CA SER A 222 -5.15 -7.65 -9.32
C SER A 222 -5.66 -7.29 -7.92
N SER A 223 -4.96 -6.43 -7.16
CA SER A 223 -5.45 -5.97 -5.86
C SER A 223 -6.72 -5.14 -6.00
N ARG A 224 -6.90 -4.40 -7.10
CA ARG A 224 -8.17 -3.71 -7.40
C ARG A 224 -9.34 -4.66 -7.60
N ALA A 225 -9.12 -5.85 -8.17
CA ALA A 225 -10.17 -6.86 -8.25
C ALA A 225 -10.66 -7.26 -6.85
N TYR A 226 -9.74 -7.51 -5.91
CA TYR A 226 -10.11 -7.78 -4.51
C TYR A 226 -10.77 -6.58 -3.84
N ALA A 227 -10.35 -5.35 -4.17
CA ALA A 227 -11.00 -4.13 -3.70
C ALA A 227 -12.47 -4.05 -4.12
N TYR A 228 -12.78 -4.26 -5.40
CA TYR A 228 -14.15 -4.26 -5.88
C TYR A 228 -15.01 -5.35 -5.22
N TRP A 229 -14.40 -6.49 -4.89
CA TRP A 229 -15.09 -7.53 -4.14
C TRP A 229 -15.44 -7.09 -2.71
N LEU A 230 -14.53 -6.42 -2.01
CA LEU A 230 -14.84 -5.83 -0.71
C LEU A 230 -15.84 -4.67 -0.81
N ASP A 231 -15.72 -3.83 -1.83
CA ASP A 231 -16.61 -2.69 -2.07
C ASP A 231 -18.08 -3.12 -2.26
N MET A 232 -18.34 -4.35 -2.73
CA MET A 232 -19.70 -4.90 -2.76
C MET A 232 -20.31 -5.00 -1.35
N TYR A 233 -19.57 -5.53 -0.37
CA TYR A 233 -20.07 -5.63 1.01
C TYR A 233 -20.25 -4.27 1.68
N ARG A 234 -19.52 -3.24 1.23
CA ARG A 234 -19.69 -1.88 1.75
C ARG A 234 -21.02 -1.25 1.35
N LEU A 235 -21.71 -1.81 0.37
CA LEU A 235 -23.01 -1.30 -0.08
C LEU A 235 -24.09 -1.42 1.00
N ASP A 236 -23.94 -2.36 1.94
CA ASP A 236 -24.82 -2.46 3.11
C ASP A 236 -24.66 -1.28 4.09
N PHE A 237 -23.63 -0.44 3.91
CA PHE A 237 -23.42 0.81 4.63
C PHE A 237 -23.62 2.04 3.74
N SER A 238 -24.27 1.89 2.59
CA SER A 238 -24.49 2.98 1.65
C SER A 238 -25.44 4.04 2.22
N PRO A 239 -25.08 5.33 2.19
CA PRO A 239 -25.96 6.43 2.61
C PRO A 239 -26.82 6.95 1.45
N ARG A 240 -26.93 6.21 0.33
CA ARG A 240 -27.57 6.70 -0.91
C ARG A 240 -29.09 6.78 -0.80
N GLY A 241 -29.71 5.83 -0.11
CA GLY A 241 -31.16 5.77 0.06
C GLY A 241 -31.66 6.66 1.21
N GLN A 242 -32.97 6.60 1.48
CA GLN A 242 -33.60 7.27 2.63
C GLN A 242 -33.09 6.74 3.98
N VAL A 243 -32.69 5.47 4.00
CA VAL A 243 -32.09 4.78 5.14
C VAL A 243 -30.70 4.27 4.74
N THR A 244 -29.81 4.19 5.71
CA THR A 244 -28.49 3.58 5.50
C THR A 244 -28.66 2.09 5.23
N GLY A 245 -28.17 1.64 4.09
CA GLY A 245 -28.37 0.27 3.60
C GLY A 245 -28.18 0.18 2.09
N ALA A 246 -28.13 -1.04 1.57
CA ALA A 246 -28.01 -1.26 0.13
C ALA A 246 -29.28 -0.80 -0.59
N SER A 247 -29.19 0.33 -1.30
CA SER A 247 -30.31 0.90 -2.06
C SER A 247 -30.61 0.11 -3.34
N TYR A 248 -31.76 0.38 -3.96
CA TYR A 248 -32.14 -0.21 -5.26
C TYR A 248 -31.04 -0.05 -6.32
N THR A 249 -30.43 1.15 -6.42
CA THR A 249 -29.31 1.41 -7.35
C THR A 249 -28.06 0.63 -6.98
N ASP A 250 -27.77 0.48 -5.70
CA ASP A 250 -26.59 -0.26 -5.26
C ASP A 250 -26.73 -1.74 -5.63
N VAL A 251 -27.91 -2.33 -5.42
CA VAL A 251 -28.18 -3.74 -5.74
C VAL A 251 -28.24 -3.99 -7.25
N HIS A 252 -28.93 -3.15 -8.03
CA HIS A 252 -29.18 -3.42 -9.45
C HIS A 252 -28.17 -2.79 -10.42
N ALA A 253 -27.39 -1.81 -9.98
CA ALA A 253 -26.34 -1.19 -10.81
C ALA A 253 -24.95 -1.35 -10.23
N GLN A 254 -24.74 -1.07 -8.95
CA GLN A 254 -23.39 -1.05 -8.36
C GLN A 254 -22.79 -2.47 -8.20
N ILE A 255 -23.57 -3.44 -7.70
CA ILE A 255 -23.11 -4.85 -7.58
C ILE A 255 -22.73 -5.45 -8.96
N PRO A 256 -23.59 -5.34 -10.01
CA PRO A 256 -23.20 -5.80 -11.35
C PRO A 256 -21.97 -5.07 -11.89
N ALA A 257 -21.85 -3.75 -11.66
CA ALA A 257 -20.69 -2.98 -12.07
C ALA A 257 -19.40 -3.50 -11.42
N TYR A 258 -19.39 -3.71 -10.09
CA TYR A 258 -18.24 -4.28 -9.40
C TYR A 258 -17.91 -5.68 -9.88
N THR A 259 -18.91 -6.52 -10.13
CA THR A 259 -18.71 -7.87 -10.67
C THR A 259 -17.99 -7.84 -12.04
N ILE A 260 -18.43 -6.96 -12.95
CA ILE A 260 -17.77 -6.78 -14.24
C ILE A 260 -16.35 -6.23 -14.04
N LEU A 261 -16.17 -5.27 -13.15
CA LEU A 261 -14.86 -4.67 -12.87
C LEU A 261 -13.86 -5.67 -12.28
N ILE A 262 -14.30 -6.64 -11.48
CA ILE A 262 -13.46 -7.75 -11.02
C ILE A 262 -12.91 -8.52 -12.23
N VAL A 263 -13.79 -8.94 -13.15
CA VAL A 263 -13.40 -9.70 -14.34
C VAL A 263 -12.46 -8.88 -15.23
N VAL A 264 -12.79 -7.62 -15.51
CA VAL A 264 -11.97 -6.72 -16.33
C VAL A 264 -10.60 -6.48 -15.70
N SER A 265 -10.53 -6.33 -14.37
CA SER A 265 -9.27 -6.20 -13.64
C SER A 265 -8.40 -7.45 -13.78
N ILE A 266 -8.97 -8.65 -13.60
CA ILE A 266 -8.24 -9.91 -13.75
C ILE A 266 -7.72 -10.06 -15.19
N VAL A 267 -8.56 -9.80 -16.19
CA VAL A 267 -8.15 -9.84 -17.61
C VAL A 267 -7.02 -8.85 -17.88
N THR A 268 -7.12 -7.64 -17.33
CA THR A 268 -6.09 -6.60 -17.48
C THR A 268 -4.76 -7.03 -16.85
N ALA A 269 -4.80 -7.63 -15.65
CA ALA A 269 -3.61 -8.18 -15.02
C ALA A 269 -2.96 -9.30 -15.85
N VAL A 270 -3.75 -10.22 -16.42
CA VAL A 270 -3.24 -11.26 -17.32
C VAL A 270 -2.59 -10.66 -18.57
N VAL A 271 -3.22 -9.67 -19.21
CA VAL A 271 -2.65 -8.99 -20.38
C VAL A 271 -1.31 -8.31 -20.04
N LEU A 272 -1.22 -7.67 -18.86
CA LEU A 272 0.02 -7.06 -18.37
C LEU A 272 1.13 -8.10 -18.14
N LEU A 273 0.80 -9.27 -17.61
CA LEU A 273 1.76 -10.38 -17.46
C LEU A 273 2.20 -10.95 -18.82
N LEU A 274 1.29 -11.06 -19.79
CA LEU A 274 1.63 -11.50 -21.15
C LEU A 274 2.58 -10.50 -21.85
N ASN A 275 2.50 -9.21 -21.52
CA ASN A 275 3.37 -8.18 -22.08
C ASN A 275 4.87 -8.40 -21.79
N ILE A 276 5.23 -9.22 -20.79
CA ILE A 276 6.61 -9.62 -20.51
C ILE A 276 7.30 -10.18 -21.78
N ARG A 277 6.54 -10.83 -22.67
CA ARG A 277 7.07 -11.38 -23.93
C ARG A 277 7.16 -10.37 -25.08
N TYR A 278 6.30 -9.36 -25.10
CA TYR A 278 6.13 -8.44 -26.25
C TYR A 278 6.93 -7.13 -26.13
N LYS A 279 7.55 -6.84 -24.98
CA LYS A 279 8.55 -5.76 -24.76
C LYS A 279 8.11 -4.34 -25.19
N GLY A 280 6.81 -4.11 -25.37
CA GLY A 280 6.20 -2.86 -25.82
C GLY A 280 5.41 -2.13 -24.73
N TRP A 281 5.12 -0.84 -24.96
CA TRP A 281 4.28 -0.01 -24.08
C TRP A 281 2.81 0.04 -24.51
N ARG A 282 2.50 -0.37 -25.75
CA ARG A 282 1.15 -0.30 -26.32
C ARG A 282 0.16 -1.17 -25.55
N LEU A 283 0.51 -2.43 -25.28
CA LEU A 283 -0.36 -3.36 -24.57
C LEU A 283 -0.68 -2.89 -23.13
N PRO A 284 0.31 -2.52 -22.28
CA PRO A 284 0.01 -1.98 -20.96
C PRO A 284 -0.83 -0.71 -20.99
N ALA A 285 -0.54 0.22 -21.90
CA ALA A 285 -1.27 1.48 -22.00
C ALA A 285 -2.74 1.27 -22.40
N ILE A 286 -3.01 0.38 -23.36
CA ILE A 286 -4.37 0.04 -23.79
C ILE A 286 -5.11 -0.70 -22.68
N ALA A 287 -4.46 -1.68 -22.04
CA ALA A 287 -5.08 -2.48 -21.00
C ALA A 287 -5.45 -1.63 -19.77
N LEU A 288 -4.53 -0.80 -19.29
CA LEU A 288 -4.78 0.12 -18.18
C LEU A 288 -5.78 1.22 -18.55
N GLY A 289 -5.65 1.81 -19.73
CA GLY A 289 -6.59 2.84 -20.20
C GLY A 289 -8.01 2.30 -20.34
N GLY A 290 -8.16 1.10 -20.90
CA GLY A 290 -9.44 0.40 -21.00
C GLY A 290 -10.03 0.08 -19.63
N TRP A 291 -9.23 -0.48 -18.72
CA TRP A 291 -9.67 -0.74 -17.35
C TRP A 291 -10.12 0.53 -16.63
N ILE A 292 -9.35 1.63 -16.70
CA ILE A 292 -9.71 2.91 -16.09
C ILE A 292 -11.02 3.43 -16.69
N ALA A 293 -11.15 3.42 -18.03
CA ALA A 293 -12.36 3.87 -18.70
C ALA A 293 -13.60 3.08 -18.26
N VAL A 294 -13.51 1.75 -18.26
CA VAL A 294 -14.60 0.87 -17.80
C VAL A 294 -14.92 1.12 -16.32
N SER A 295 -13.90 1.35 -15.47
CA SER A 295 -14.09 1.64 -14.04
C SER A 295 -14.88 2.92 -13.79
N VAL A 296 -14.62 3.97 -14.57
CA VAL A 296 -15.36 5.24 -14.46
C VAL A 296 -16.78 5.07 -15.00
N LEU A 297 -16.93 4.44 -16.17
CA LEU A 297 -18.22 4.27 -16.82
C LEU A 297 -19.16 3.38 -16.00
N LEU A 298 -18.70 2.22 -15.54
CA LEU A 298 -19.54 1.28 -14.81
C LEU A 298 -19.61 1.60 -13.32
N GLY A 299 -18.52 2.05 -12.69
CA GLY A 299 -18.47 2.25 -11.25
C GLY A 299 -19.10 3.55 -10.76
N ALA A 300 -19.11 4.60 -11.59
CA ALA A 300 -19.61 5.92 -11.20
C ALA A 300 -20.73 6.43 -12.12
N VAL A 301 -20.53 6.38 -13.44
CA VAL A 301 -21.49 6.98 -14.39
C VAL A 301 -22.79 6.17 -14.42
N TRP A 302 -22.72 4.86 -14.61
CA TRP A 302 -23.92 4.01 -14.74
C TRP A 302 -24.84 4.05 -13.50
N PRO A 303 -24.35 3.84 -12.26
CA PRO A 303 -25.17 3.96 -11.05
C PRO A 303 -25.74 5.37 -10.88
N GLY A 304 -24.94 6.42 -11.20
CA GLY A 304 -25.40 7.80 -11.15
C GLY A 304 -26.55 8.09 -12.11
N LEU A 305 -26.51 7.55 -13.33
CA LEU A 305 -27.59 7.66 -14.30
C LEU A 305 -28.85 6.92 -13.82
N MET A 306 -28.68 5.70 -13.32
CA MET A 306 -29.79 4.90 -12.79
C MET A 306 -30.47 5.59 -11.60
N GLN A 307 -29.70 6.11 -10.65
CA GLN A 307 -30.24 6.86 -9.52
C GLN A 307 -31.01 8.09 -10.00
N ARG A 308 -30.44 8.87 -10.92
CA ARG A 308 -31.02 10.15 -11.35
C ARG A 308 -32.27 9.99 -12.21
N PHE A 309 -32.29 9.01 -13.11
CA PHE A 309 -33.33 8.89 -14.13
C PHE A 309 -34.37 7.81 -13.86
N ILE A 310 -34.06 6.81 -13.03
CA ILE A 310 -34.98 5.69 -12.75
C ILE A 310 -35.46 5.74 -11.30
N VAL A 311 -34.53 5.88 -10.34
CA VAL A 311 -34.84 5.75 -8.91
C VAL A 311 -35.43 7.04 -8.34
N ALA A 312 -34.74 8.17 -8.45
CA ALA A 312 -35.19 9.43 -7.86
C ALA A 312 -36.63 9.86 -8.26
N PRO A 313 -37.10 9.63 -9.51
CA PRO A 313 -38.50 9.93 -9.86
C PRO A 313 -39.53 9.00 -9.22
N ASN A 314 -39.15 7.79 -8.80
CA ASN A 314 -40.06 6.74 -8.29
C ASN A 314 -39.56 6.11 -6.98
N GLU A 315 -38.86 6.89 -6.15
CA GLU A 315 -38.06 6.41 -5.02
C GLU A 315 -38.91 5.61 -4.01
N ALA A 316 -40.08 6.14 -3.63
CA ALA A 316 -40.99 5.48 -2.69
C ALA A 316 -41.46 4.09 -3.14
N ARG A 317 -41.48 3.81 -4.45
CA ARG A 317 -41.86 2.50 -4.99
C ARG A 317 -40.66 1.55 -5.09
N LEU A 318 -39.52 2.07 -5.55
CA LEU A 318 -38.34 1.25 -5.85
C LEU A 318 -37.50 0.95 -4.61
N GLU A 319 -37.47 1.84 -3.63
CA GLU A 319 -36.75 1.67 -2.36
C GLU A 319 -37.60 0.99 -1.28
N ALA A 320 -38.92 0.82 -1.46
CA ALA A 320 -39.78 0.16 -0.45
C ALA A 320 -39.33 -1.24 0.02
N PRO A 321 -38.73 -2.11 -0.82
CA PRO A 321 -38.22 -3.41 -0.38
C PRO A 321 -36.78 -3.38 0.18
N TYR A 322 -36.12 -2.21 0.21
CA TYR A 322 -34.72 -2.00 0.61
C TYR A 322 -34.64 -1.13 1.87
#